data_AF-A0A6G0A7S9-F1
#
_entry.id   AF-A0A6G0A7S9-F1
#
_cell.length_a   1.000
_cell.length_b   1.000
_cell.length_c   1.000
_cell.angle_alpha   90.00
_cell.angle_beta   90.00
_cell.angle_gamma   90.00
#
_symmetry.space_group_name_H-M   'P 1'
#
loop_
_entity.id
_entity.type
_entity.pdbx_description
1 polymer ?
#
loop_
_entity_poly.entity_id
_entity_poly.type
_entity_poly.pdbx_seq_one_letter_code
_entity_poly.pdbx_strand_id
1 'polypeptide(L)' 'MAVRDDCRHYSSRSIGPDEMVQRCRLGAADEMPFACPEGCLFFEARSISETGWRRHSDEQDR' A
#
# COMPACT_ATOMS: atom_id res chain seq x y z
N MET A 1 2.33 6.34 16.32
CA MET A 1 2.00 6.66 14.92
C MET A 1 2.41 5.47 14.06
N ALA A 2 1.57 5.03 13.11
CA ALA A 2 1.77 3.82 12.32
C ALA A 2 1.75 4.14 10.81
N VAL A 3 2.19 3.20 9.98
CA VAL A 3 2.05 3.29 8.52
C VAL A 3 0.58 3.17 8.13
N ARG A 4 0.15 3.96 7.14
CA ARG A 4 -1.19 3.90 6.54
C ARG A 4 -1.08 3.27 5.16
N ASP A 5 -1.13 1.94 5.09
CA ASP A 5 -1.02 1.20 3.83
C ASP A 5 -2.23 1.42 2.89
N ASP A 6 -3.34 1.87 3.46
CA ASP A 6 -4.56 2.29 2.78
C ASP A 6 -4.44 3.67 2.10
N CYS A 7 -3.35 4.41 2.32
CA CYS A 7 -3.13 5.71 1.68
C CYS A 7 -2.70 5.58 0.21
N ARG A 8 -3.28 6.35 -0.70
CA ARG A 8 -2.90 6.38 -2.13
C ARG A 8 -1.46 6.84 -2.37
N HIS A 9 -0.89 7.61 -1.44
CA HIS A 9 0.49 8.11 -1.52
C HIS A 9 1.51 7.16 -0.90
N TYR A 10 1.07 6.09 -0.25
CA TYR A 10 1.95 5.03 0.24
C TYR A 10 2.49 4.19 -0.92
N SER A 11 3.79 3.91 -0.88
CA SER A 11 4.47 3.07 -1.86
C SER A 11 5.44 2.15 -1.13
N SER A 12 5.29 0.85 -1.36
CA SER A 12 6.23 -0.17 -0.88
C SER A 12 6.85 -0.90 -2.06
N ARG A 13 8.16 -1.15 -1.98
CA ARG A 13 8.90 -1.96 -2.96
C ARG A 13 9.80 -2.94 -2.21
N SER A 14 9.66 -4.23 -2.51
CA SER A 14 10.60 -5.24 -2.07
C SER A 14 11.89 -5.12 -2.89
N ILE A 15 13.03 -5.06 -2.22
CA ILE A 15 14.37 -4.99 -2.84
C ILE A 15 15.18 -6.27 -2.62
N GLY A 16 14.70 -7.17 -1.76
CA GLY A 16 15.30 -8.46 -1.46
C GLY A 16 14.29 -9.43 -0.84
N PRO A 17 14.71 -10.66 -0.48
CA PRO A 17 13.82 -11.67 0.12
C PRO A 17 13.18 -11.19 1.43
N ASP A 18 13.90 -10.43 2.24
CA ASP A 18 13.43 -9.89 3.53
C ASP A 18 13.58 -8.37 3.64
N GLU A 19 13.84 -7.69 2.52
CA GLU A 19 14.05 -6.25 2.50
C GLU A 19 12.90 -5.55 1.77
N MET A 20 12.21 -4.68 2.51
CA MET A 20 11.14 -3.83 2.00
C MET A 20 11.48 -2.36 2.23
N VAL A 21 11.42 -1.57 1.16
CA VAL A 21 11.50 -0.11 1.23
C VAL A 21 10.10 0.45 1.20
N GLN A 22 9.76 1.23 2.23
CA GLN A 22 8.50 1.96 2.34
C GLN A 22 8.76 3.46 2.13
N ARG A 23 7.85 4.13 1.43
CA ARG A 23 7.97 5.56 1.12
C ARG A 23 6.61 6.25 0.98
N CYS A 24 6.53 7.49 1.43
CA CYS A 24 5.44 8.41 1.09
C CYS A 24 5.82 9.23 -0.14
N ARG A 25 5.02 9.21 -1.20
CA ARG A 25 5.30 9.94 -2.44
C ARG A 25 5.33 11.47 -2.26
N LEU A 26 4.61 11.97 -1.26
CA LEU A 26 4.56 13.39 -0.91
C LEU A 26 5.62 13.81 0.11
N GLY A 27 6.40 12.86 0.65
CA GLY A 27 7.41 13.16 1.68
C GLY A 27 6.82 13.61 3.03
N ALA A 28 5.52 13.44 3.25
CA ALA A 28 4.85 13.83 4.50
C ALA A 28 4.99 12.80 5.63
N ALA A 29 5.49 11.60 5.33
CA ALA A 29 5.75 10.57 6.33
C ALA A 29 7.17 10.73 6.88
N ASP A 30 7.36 10.33 8.13
CA ASP A 30 8.69 10.27 8.75
C ASP A 30 9.54 9.18 8.07
N GLU A 31 10.86 9.39 8.05
CA GLU A 31 11.80 8.51 7.36
C GLU A 31 12.34 7.39 8.25
N MET A 32 12.45 7.60 9.57
CA MET A 32 12.99 6.61 10.52
C MET A 32 12.41 6.80 11.93
N PRO A 33 11.48 5.96 12.40
CA PRO A 33 10.82 4.85 11.70
C PRO A 33 9.79 5.35 10.67
N PHE A 34 9.63 4.62 9.57
CA PHE A 34 8.65 4.98 8.55
C PHE A 34 7.22 5.00 9.13
N ALA A 35 6.67 6.19 9.33
CA ALA A 35 5.37 6.39 9.98
C ALA A 35 4.63 7.61 9.40
N CYS A 36 3.31 7.50 9.27
CA CYS A 36 2.49 8.65 8.91
C CYS A 36 2.19 9.52 10.15
N PRO A 37 2.23 10.86 10.03
CA PRO A 37 1.87 11.74 11.13
C PRO A 37 0.39 11.61 11.48
N GLU A 38 0.07 11.81 12.74
CA GLU A 38 -1.31 11.86 13.20
C GLU A 38 -2.03 13.07 12.57
N GLY A 39 -3.21 12.84 11.97
CA GLY A 39 -3.95 13.91 11.28
C GLY A 39 -3.34 14.35 9.93
N CYS A 40 -2.57 13.50 9.25
CA CYS A 40 -1.99 13.81 7.93
C CYS A 40 -3.02 14.44 6.96
N LEU A 41 -2.82 15.72 6.62
CA LEU A 41 -3.69 16.50 5.73
C LEU A 41 -3.71 15.98 4.29
N PHE A 42 -2.67 15.25 3.90
CA PHE A 42 -2.55 14.64 2.56
C PHE A 42 -3.03 13.20 2.53
N PHE A 43 -3.66 12.71 3.60
CA PHE A 43 -4.21 11.36 3.58
C PHE A 43 -5.35 11.28 2.56
N GLU A 44 -5.17 10.42 1.57
CA GLU A 44 -6.20 10.08 0.60
C GLU A 44 -6.37 8.56 0.60
N ALA A 45 -7.56 8.08 1.00
CA ALA A 45 -7.86 6.66 1.02
C ALA A 45 -7.78 6.09 -0.42
N ARG A 46 -6.96 5.06 -0.60
CA ARG A 46 -6.87 4.32 -1.85
C ARG A 46 -8.16 3.53 -2.00
N SER A 47 -9.03 3.97 -2.90
CA SER A 47 -10.15 3.16 -3.37
C SER A 47 -9.58 1.99 -4.17
N ILE A 48 -9.31 0.87 -3.50
CA ILE A 48 -9.09 -0.40 -4.17
C ILE A 48 -10.48 -0.85 -4.61
N SER A 49 -10.94 -0.38 -5.77
CA SER A 49 -12.15 -0.94 -6.36
C SER A 49 -11.84 -2.42 -6.61
N GLU A 50 -12.55 -3.31 -5.91
CA GLU A 50 -12.44 -4.78 -6.03
C GLU A 50 -12.81 -5.32 -7.44
N THR A 51 -12.94 -4.42 -8.43
CA THR A 51 -13.30 -4.68 -9.82
C THR A 51 -12.11 -5.16 -10.66
N GLY A 52 -11.34 -6.12 -10.14
CA GLY A 52 -10.15 -6.66 -10.80
C GLY A 52 -10.16 -8.19 -10.85
N TRP A 53 -10.93 -8.74 -11.79
CA TRP A 53 -10.86 -10.14 -12.26
C TRP A 53 -10.87 -11.25 -11.20
N ARG A 54 -12.06 -11.84 -10.98
CA ARG A 54 -12.14 -13.19 -10.40
C ARG A 54 -11.74 -14.19 -11.48
N ARG A 55 -10.59 -14.86 -11.33
CA ARG A 55 -10.26 -16.05 -12.12
C ARG A 55 -11.30 -17.11 -11.74
N HIS A 56 -12.35 -17.27 -12.55
CA HIS A 56 -13.15 -18.49 -12.50
C HIS A 56 -12.15 -19.62 -12.79
N SER A 57 -11.84 -20.43 -11.79
CA SER A 57 -11.27 -21.74 -12.01
C SER A 57 -12.31 -22.51 -12.79
N ASP A 58 -12.12 -22.58 -14.11
CA ASP A 58 -12.90 -23.40 -15.02
C ASP A 58 -12.64 -24.85 -14.63
N GLU A 59 -13.53 -25.40 -13.80
CA GLU A 59 -13.63 -26.84 -13.55
C GLU A 59 -14.34 -27.47 -14.75
N GLN A 60 -13.70 -27.40 -15.92
CA GLN A 60 -14.00 -28.24 -17.08
C GLN A 60 -12.86 -29.24 -17.23
N ASP A 61 -13.07 -30.46 -16.75
CA ASP A 61 -12.85 -31.71 -17.48
C ASP A 61 -13.20 -32.88 -16.54
N ARG A 62 -14.43 -33.41 -16.64
CA ARG A 62 -14.75 -34.75 -16.15
C ARG A 62 -15.78 -35.41 -17.07
#